data_AF-A0ABD7HLL0-F1
#
_entry.id   AF-A0ABD7HLL0-F1
#
_cell.length_a   1.000
_cell.length_b   1.000
_cell.length_c   1.000
_cell.angle_alpha   90.00
_cell.angle_beta   90.00
_cell.angle_gamma   90.00
#
_symmetry.space_group_name_H-M   'P 1'
#
loop_
_entity.id
_entity.type
_entity.pdbx_description
1 polymer ?
#
loop_
_entity_poly.entity_id
_entity_poly.type
_entity_poly.pdbx_seq_one_letter_code
_entity_poly.pdbx_strand_id
1 'polypeptide(L)'
;MSALAESHGFTLHEAPGYVVGAHRRHADGRLQQMHLFWWRNDKIAAQRGIPRAYLVVDPTLDQAGGKPTPNSYGSEGRFRIPLVAWPSEEQAMRPWEDVVAEFGAVFGAAFDAPLQVGSEAIRELPARYMI
;
A
#
# COMPACT_ATOMS: atom_id res chain seq x y z
N MET A 1 -7.70 -8.26 -7.44
CA MET A 1 -6.72 -7.16 -7.30
C MET A 1 -6.87 -6.13 -8.40
N SER A 2 -7.07 -6.51 -9.66
CA SER A 2 -7.38 -5.58 -10.77
C SER A 2 -8.54 -4.64 -10.44
N ALA A 3 -9.66 -5.19 -9.97
CA ALA A 3 -10.83 -4.41 -9.59
C ALA A 3 -10.57 -3.33 -8.51
N LEU A 4 -9.62 -3.54 -7.60
CA LEU A 4 -9.32 -2.57 -6.52
C LEU A 4 -8.56 -1.35 -7.06
N ALA A 5 -7.53 -1.58 -7.86
CA ALA A 5 -6.75 -0.50 -8.45
C ALA A 5 -7.59 0.26 -9.48
N GLU A 6 -8.31 -0.47 -10.32
CA GLU A 6 -9.18 0.09 -11.36
C GLU A 6 -10.32 0.94 -10.78
N SER A 7 -10.95 0.50 -9.67
CA SER A 7 -12.05 1.27 -9.04
C SER A 7 -11.62 2.63 -8.48
N HIS A 8 -10.31 2.84 -8.29
CA HIS A 8 -9.74 4.10 -7.82
C HIS A 8 -9.04 4.88 -8.94
N GLY A 9 -9.26 4.49 -10.21
CA GLY A 9 -8.73 5.19 -11.38
C GLY A 9 -7.26 4.90 -11.66
N PHE A 10 -6.71 3.79 -11.14
CA PHE A 10 -5.36 3.34 -11.50
C PHE A 10 -5.40 2.43 -12.74
N THR A 11 -4.39 2.59 -13.58
CA THR A 11 -4.07 1.71 -14.71
C THR A 11 -2.99 0.71 -14.27
N LEU A 12 -3.25 -0.58 -14.54
CA LEU A 12 -2.29 -1.65 -14.26
C LEU A 12 -1.12 -1.67 -15.25
N HIS A 13 0.05 -2.06 -14.77
CA HIS A 13 1.24 -2.28 -15.59
C HIS A 13 2.12 -3.41 -15.00
N GLU A 14 3.02 -3.93 -15.82
CA GLU A 14 4.04 -4.88 -15.36
C GLU A 14 5.08 -4.15 -14.50
N ALA A 15 5.31 -4.67 -13.29
CA ALA A 15 6.28 -4.13 -12.34
C ALA A 15 7.21 -5.26 -11.87
N PRO A 16 8.46 -5.33 -12.37
CA PRO A 16 9.40 -6.38 -11.98
C PRO A 16 9.63 -6.42 -10.46
N GLY A 17 9.47 -7.60 -9.86
CA GLY A 17 9.63 -7.80 -8.42
C GLY A 17 8.38 -7.52 -7.57
N TYR A 18 7.27 -7.10 -8.20
CA TYR A 18 5.99 -6.88 -7.55
C TYR A 18 4.90 -7.76 -8.16
N VAL A 19 3.86 -8.07 -7.36
CA VAL A 19 2.71 -8.85 -7.83
C VAL A 19 1.79 -7.99 -8.70
N VAL A 20 1.68 -6.69 -8.37
CA VAL A 20 0.90 -5.71 -9.15
C VAL A 20 1.60 -4.37 -9.12
N GLY A 21 1.78 -3.75 -10.29
CA GLY A 21 2.06 -2.32 -10.44
C GLY A 21 0.84 -1.59 -10.96
N ALA A 22 0.51 -0.44 -10.38
CA ALA A 22 -0.59 0.40 -10.81
C ALA A 22 -0.18 1.88 -10.78
N HIS A 23 -0.69 2.69 -11.71
CA HIS A 23 -0.44 4.13 -11.72
C HIS A 23 -1.66 4.95 -12.10
N ARG A 24 -1.75 6.19 -11.62
CA ARG A 24 -2.81 7.14 -11.91
C ARG A 24 -2.21 8.50 -12.24
N ARG A 25 -2.62 9.10 -13.36
CA ARG A 25 -2.24 10.46 -13.74
C ARG A 25 -3.42 11.39 -13.53
N HIS A 26 -3.21 12.45 -12.76
CA HIS A 26 -4.23 13.46 -12.46
C HIS A 26 -4.27 14.54 -13.54
N ALA A 27 -5.40 15.25 -13.64
CA ALA A 27 -5.58 16.35 -14.58
C ALA A 27 -4.61 17.52 -14.35
N ASP A 28 -4.14 17.68 -13.11
CA ASP A 28 -3.15 18.69 -12.69
C ASP A 28 -1.68 18.28 -12.98
N GLY A 29 -1.47 17.12 -13.62
CA GLY A 29 -0.15 16.62 -14.00
C GLY A 29 0.55 15.76 -12.94
N ARG A 30 -0.03 15.57 -11.74
CA ARG A 30 0.50 14.65 -10.73
C ARG A 30 0.46 13.19 -11.19
N LEU A 31 1.47 12.42 -10.79
CA LEU A 31 1.52 10.97 -10.97
C LEU A 31 1.47 10.29 -9.60
N GLN A 32 0.62 9.27 -9.49
CA GLN A 32 0.59 8.36 -8.37
C GLN A 32 0.93 6.96 -8.87
N GLN A 33 1.74 6.24 -8.12
CA GLN A 33 2.03 4.85 -8.38
C GLN A 33 1.79 4.05 -7.10
N MET A 34 1.43 2.79 -7.30
CA MET A 34 1.25 1.85 -6.23
C MET A 34 1.83 0.52 -6.69
N HIS A 35 2.76 -0.01 -5.92
CA HIS A 35 3.23 -1.37 -6.09
C HIS A 35 2.76 -2.24 -4.93
N LEU A 36 2.30 -3.44 -5.26
CA LEU A 36 1.76 -4.40 -4.32
C LEU A 36 2.50 -5.73 -4.45
N PHE A 37 2.87 -6.33 -3.32
CA PHE A 37 3.33 -7.72 -3.29
C PHE A 37 2.92 -8.43 -1.99
N TRP A 38 2.94 -9.76 -2.00
CA TRP A 38 2.61 -10.55 -0.82
C TRP A 38 3.87 -10.93 -0.06
N TRP A 39 3.81 -10.77 1.26
CA TRP A 39 4.84 -11.27 2.15
C TRP A 39 4.26 -12.29 3.12
N ARG A 40 5.02 -13.37 3.37
CA ARG A 40 4.70 -14.38 4.39
C ARG A 40 5.96 -14.95 5.00
N ASN A 41 6.06 -14.95 6.33
CA ASN A 41 7.10 -15.69 7.06
C ASN A 41 6.72 -15.90 8.52
N ASP A 42 6.27 -17.11 8.86
CA ASP A 42 5.77 -17.45 10.19
C ASP A 42 6.85 -17.31 11.28
N LYS A 43 8.11 -17.68 10.96
CA LYS A 43 9.24 -17.60 11.90
C LYS A 43 9.60 -16.16 12.25
N ILE A 44 9.78 -15.30 11.24
CA ILE A 44 10.10 -13.88 11.46
C ILE A 44 8.92 -13.17 12.13
N ALA A 45 7.69 -13.53 11.74
CA ALA A 45 6.50 -12.94 12.31
C ALA A 45 6.38 -13.16 13.81
N ALA A 46 6.59 -14.41 14.27
CA ALA A 46 6.61 -14.74 15.69
C ALA A 46 7.73 -14.00 16.44
N GLN A 47 8.94 -13.91 15.86
CA GLN A 47 10.07 -13.22 16.48
C GLN A 47 9.85 -11.70 16.64
N ARG A 48 9.14 -11.08 15.70
CA ARG A 48 8.96 -9.63 15.64
C ARG A 48 7.57 -9.15 16.11
N GLY A 49 6.67 -10.07 16.45
CA GLY A 49 5.29 -9.74 16.84
C GLY A 49 4.47 -9.10 15.69
N ILE A 50 4.79 -9.42 14.44
CA ILE A 50 4.14 -8.85 13.24
C ILE A 50 3.18 -9.89 12.62
N PRO A 51 2.27 -9.51 11.71
CA PRO A 51 1.43 -10.49 11.03
C PRO A 51 2.26 -11.48 10.19
N ARG A 52 1.89 -12.76 10.20
CA ARG A 52 2.55 -13.85 9.48
C ARG A 52 2.40 -13.75 7.98
N ALA A 53 1.33 -13.11 7.52
CA ALA A 53 1.08 -12.81 6.12
C ALA A 53 0.47 -11.41 5.99
N TYR A 54 0.99 -10.61 5.05
CA TYR A 54 0.47 -9.28 4.76
C TYR A 54 0.70 -8.87 3.30
N LEU A 55 -0.16 -7.99 2.81
CA LEU A 55 0.03 -7.24 1.58
C LEU A 55 1.01 -6.12 1.87
N VAL A 56 2.10 -6.03 1.12
CA VAL A 56 2.97 -4.85 1.12
C VAL A 56 2.43 -3.84 0.14
N VAL A 57 2.28 -2.60 0.62
CA VAL A 57 1.84 -1.45 -0.15
C VAL A 57 3.02 -0.48 -0.23
N ASP A 58 3.43 -0.16 -1.44
CA ASP A 58 4.53 0.75 -1.72
C ASP A 58 3.97 1.92 -2.55
N PRO A 59 3.41 2.95 -1.87
CA PRO A 59 2.78 4.07 -2.53
C PRO A 59 3.82 5.14 -2.90
N THR A 60 3.83 5.54 -4.16
CA THR A 60 4.58 6.71 -4.64
C THR A 60 3.59 7.82 -4.97
N LEU A 61 3.73 8.95 -4.31
CA LEU A 61 3.01 10.18 -4.65
C LEU A 61 4.04 11.19 -5.19
N ASP A 62 4.01 11.47 -6.49
CA ASP A 62 4.98 12.36 -7.18
C ASP A 62 4.40 13.78 -7.40
N GLN A 63 5.27 14.81 -7.34
CA GLN A 63 4.94 16.14 -7.84
C GLN A 63 5.08 16.18 -9.36
N ALA A 64 4.27 17.04 -10.00
CA ALA A 64 4.27 17.25 -11.43
C ALA A 64 5.70 17.32 -12.03
N GLY A 65 6.03 16.39 -12.94
CA GLY A 65 7.33 16.35 -13.60
C GLY A 65 7.81 14.95 -14.01
N GLY A 66 7.21 13.88 -13.46
CA GLY A 66 7.56 12.50 -13.81
C GLY A 66 8.98 12.12 -13.39
N LYS A 67 9.55 12.83 -12.41
CA LYS A 67 10.86 12.51 -11.84
C LYS A 67 10.61 11.76 -10.55
N PRO A 68 11.19 10.56 -10.38
CA PRO A 68 11.10 9.85 -9.11
C PRO A 68 11.52 10.81 -7.96
N THR A 69 10.60 11.10 -7.04
CA THR A 69 10.92 11.70 -5.73
C THR A 69 11.80 10.72 -4.93
N PRO A 70 12.48 11.16 -3.87
CA PRO A 70 13.17 10.25 -2.94
C PRO A 70 12.29 9.09 -2.43
N ASN A 71 10.97 9.30 -2.44
CA ASN A 71 9.95 8.34 -2.03
C ASN A 71 9.63 7.32 -3.13
N SER A 72 10.08 7.56 -4.37
CA SER A 72 9.70 6.77 -5.53
C SER A 72 10.37 5.40 -5.57
N TYR A 73 11.45 5.22 -4.81
CA TYR A 73 12.04 3.91 -4.53
C TYR A 73 12.74 3.94 -3.16
N GLY A 74 11.97 3.71 -2.09
CA GLY A 74 12.51 3.00 -0.92
C GLY A 74 12.98 3.75 0.33
N SER A 75 12.47 4.93 0.69
CA SER A 75 12.88 5.55 1.98
C SER A 75 11.81 6.18 2.87
N GLU A 76 10.56 6.36 2.42
CA GLU A 76 9.50 6.97 3.24
C GLU A 76 8.30 6.04 3.55
N GLY A 77 8.57 4.73 3.61
CA GLY A 77 7.67 3.76 4.23
C GLY A 77 7.03 2.81 3.22
N ARG A 78 7.37 1.52 3.34
CA ARG A 78 6.48 0.47 2.86
C ARG A 78 5.44 0.23 3.94
N PHE A 79 4.23 -0.01 3.54
CA PHE A 79 3.12 -0.27 4.45
C PHE A 79 2.65 -1.70 4.34
N ARG A 80 1.92 -2.16 5.34
CA ARG A 80 1.32 -3.49 5.36
C ARG A 80 -0.17 -3.43 5.63
N ILE A 81 -0.93 -4.25 4.92
CA ILE A 81 -2.28 -4.65 5.33
C ILE A 81 -2.22 -6.13 5.73
N PRO A 82 -2.51 -6.49 6.99
CA PRO A 82 -2.53 -7.88 7.43
C PRO A 82 -3.52 -8.73 6.60
N LEU A 83 -3.05 -9.86 6.07
CA LEU A 83 -3.91 -10.87 5.43
C LEU A 83 -4.51 -11.85 6.45
N VAL A 84 -4.16 -11.65 7.71
CA VAL A 84 -4.55 -12.45 8.86
C VAL A 84 -5.13 -11.54 9.94
N ALA A 85 -5.97 -12.08 10.82
CA ALA A 85 -6.44 -11.38 12.01
C ALA A 85 -5.22 -10.97 12.83
N TRP A 86 -5.00 -9.66 12.99
CA TRP A 86 -3.85 -9.14 13.72
C TRP A 86 -4.16 -7.74 14.30
N PRO A 87 -3.81 -7.47 15.57
CA PRO A 87 -3.13 -8.36 16.51
C PRO A 87 -4.05 -9.49 17.02
N SER A 88 -3.58 -10.74 16.90
CA SER A 88 -4.24 -11.95 17.41
C SER A 88 -3.19 -13.07 17.47
N GLU A 89 -3.31 -13.99 18.42
CA GLU A 89 -2.43 -15.16 18.52
C GLU A 89 -2.71 -16.19 17.42
N GLU A 90 -4.00 -16.36 17.06
CA GLU A 90 -4.43 -17.37 16.10
C GLU A 90 -4.05 -17.01 14.65
N GLN A 91 -3.91 -15.71 14.38
CA GLN A 91 -3.61 -15.14 13.05
C GLN A 91 -4.35 -15.85 11.92
N ALA A 92 -5.64 -16.13 12.10
CA ALA A 92 -6.50 -16.75 11.10
C ALA A 92 -6.54 -15.90 9.83
N MET A 93 -6.61 -16.53 8.66
CA MET A 93 -6.72 -15.80 7.39
C MET A 93 -8.01 -14.98 7.37
N ARG A 94 -7.91 -13.75 6.88
CA ARG A 94 -9.06 -12.87 6.73
C ARG A 94 -9.78 -13.11 5.40
N PRO A 95 -11.10 -12.90 5.34
CA PRO A 95 -11.79 -12.73 4.07
C PRO A 95 -11.12 -11.66 3.21
N TRP A 96 -11.05 -11.90 1.89
CA TRP A 96 -10.36 -10.98 0.99
C TRP A 96 -11.07 -9.64 0.87
N GLU A 97 -12.40 -9.64 0.93
CA GLU A 97 -13.23 -8.43 0.96
C GLU A 97 -12.87 -7.50 2.12
N ASP A 98 -12.54 -8.04 3.30
CA ASP A 98 -12.15 -7.24 4.47
C ASP A 98 -10.78 -6.59 4.27
N VAL A 99 -9.85 -7.29 3.62
CA VAL A 99 -8.52 -6.76 3.27
C VAL A 99 -8.67 -5.63 2.27
N VAL A 100 -9.54 -5.79 1.27
CA VAL A 100 -9.87 -4.77 0.27
C VAL A 100 -10.52 -3.56 0.91
N ALA A 101 -11.48 -3.77 1.82
CA ALA A 101 -12.15 -2.70 2.54
C ALA A 101 -11.17 -1.92 3.44
N GLU A 102 -10.29 -2.61 4.18
CA GLU A 102 -9.25 -1.96 5.00
C GLU A 102 -8.26 -1.19 4.13
N PHE A 103 -7.83 -1.74 2.99
CA PHE A 103 -6.98 -1.02 2.06
C PHE A 103 -7.63 0.30 1.61
N GLY A 104 -8.90 0.25 1.17
CA GLY A 104 -9.64 1.44 0.74
C GLY A 104 -9.79 2.46 1.85
N ALA A 105 -10.11 2.01 3.06
CA ALA A 105 -10.26 2.89 4.23
C ALA A 105 -8.93 3.54 4.67
N VAL A 106 -7.82 2.81 4.57
CA VAL A 106 -6.50 3.28 5.04
C VAL A 106 -5.84 4.20 4.01
N PHE A 107 -5.86 3.84 2.72
CA PHE A 107 -5.09 4.55 1.70
C PHE A 107 -5.94 5.37 0.74
N GLY A 108 -7.23 5.06 0.57
CA GLY A 108 -8.09 5.70 -0.44
C GLY A 108 -8.14 7.21 -0.31
N ALA A 109 -8.43 7.71 0.88
CA ALA A 109 -8.49 9.16 1.14
C ALA A 109 -7.15 9.86 0.88
N ALA A 110 -6.02 9.22 1.24
CA ALA A 110 -4.71 9.79 1.01
C ALA A 110 -4.33 9.83 -0.48
N PHE A 111 -4.74 8.82 -1.25
CA PHE A 111 -4.57 8.84 -2.71
C PHE A 111 -5.41 9.95 -3.35
N ASP A 112 -6.61 10.24 -2.86
CA ASP A 112 -7.47 11.26 -3.47
C ASP A 112 -7.15 12.69 -3.01
N ALA A 113 -6.37 12.85 -1.94
CA ALA A 113 -5.96 14.14 -1.43
C ALA A 113 -4.93 14.87 -2.33
N PRO A 114 -4.76 16.19 -2.17
CA PRO A 114 -3.59 16.91 -2.66
C PRO A 114 -2.30 16.26 -2.16
N LEU A 115 -1.23 16.26 -2.97
CA LEU A 115 -0.01 15.49 -2.69
C LEU A 115 0.51 15.65 -1.25
N GLN A 116 0.68 16.89 -0.81
CA GLN A 116 1.26 17.17 0.50
C GLN A 116 0.40 16.57 1.61
N VAL A 117 -0.92 16.73 1.51
CA VAL A 117 -1.91 16.21 2.46
C VAL A 117 -1.93 14.68 2.44
N GLY A 118 -1.89 14.06 1.26
CA GLY A 118 -1.86 12.60 1.11
C GLY A 118 -0.58 11.98 1.68
N SER A 119 0.58 12.60 1.41
CA SER A 119 1.87 12.18 1.93
C SER A 119 1.92 12.29 3.46
N GLU A 120 1.41 13.38 4.03
CA GLU A 120 1.31 13.56 5.49
C GLU A 120 0.38 12.52 6.12
N ALA A 121 -0.81 12.31 5.55
CA ALA A 121 -1.77 11.32 6.04
C ALA A 121 -1.19 9.89 6.05
N ILE A 122 -0.39 9.51 5.04
CA ILE A 122 0.27 8.21 4.98
C ILE A 122 1.39 8.10 6.04
N ARG A 123 2.15 9.17 6.29
CA ARG A 123 3.20 9.18 7.32
C ARG A 123 2.65 9.10 8.75
N GLU A 124 1.43 9.59 8.95
CA GLU A 124 0.74 9.55 10.25
C GLU A 124 -0.03 8.25 10.50
N LEU A 125 0.06 7.27 9.59
CA LEU A 125 -0.61 5.99 9.78
C LEU A 125 -0.15 5.29 11.06
N PRO A 126 -1.08 4.65 11.80
CA PRO A 126 -0.73 3.91 13.00
C PRO A 126 0.33 2.82 12.74
N ALA A 127 1.19 2.56 13.73
CA ALA A 127 2.31 1.60 13.63
C ALA A 127 1.92 0.19 13.19
N ARG A 128 0.63 -0.19 13.31
CA ARG A 128 0.11 -1.45 12.76
C ARG A 128 0.32 -1.57 11.25
N TYR A 129 0.34 -0.45 10.52
CA TYR A 129 0.46 -0.38 9.06
C TYR A 129 1.90 -0.15 8.58
N MET A 130 2.84 0.17 9.46
CA MET A 130 4.22 0.45 9.08
C MET A 130 5.06 -0.83 9.04
N ILE A 131 6.06 -0.86 8.14
CA ILE A 131 7.07 -1.94 8.01
C ILE A 131 8.42 -1.47 8.53
#